data_AF-A0A971C8Y2-F1
#
_entry.id   AF-A0A971C8Y2-F1
#
_cell.length_a   1.000
_cell.length_b   1.000
_cell.length_c   1.000
_cell.angle_alpha   90.00
_cell.angle_beta   90.00
_cell.angle_gamma   90.00
#
_symmetry.space_group_name_H-M   'P 1'
#
loop_
_entity.id
_entity.type
_entity.pdbx_description
1 polymer ?
#
loop_
_entity_poly.entity_id
_entity_poly.type
_entity_poly.pdbx_seq_one_letter_code
_entity_poly.pdbx_strand_id
1 'polypeptide(L)'
;MPAIKGHNKKERLSFFVNAELSNKVNSISKQIKQPVSEIARKAIQNYIELIEKEKIEKELEDGYKANYDYYRKAQEEWENADKE
;
A
#
# COMPACT_ATOMS: atom_id res chain seq x y z
N MET A 1 38.10 7.88 -4.46
CA MET A 1 36.73 7.34 -4.57
C MET A 1 36.04 7.50 -3.22
N PRO A 2 34.97 8.31 -3.09
CA PRO A 2 34.26 8.41 -1.82
C PRO A 2 33.50 7.10 -1.56
N ALA A 3 33.74 6.49 -0.40
CA ALA A 3 33.04 5.30 0.03
C ALA A 3 31.56 5.63 0.23
N ILE A 4 30.69 5.01 -0.56
CA ILE A 4 29.25 5.01 -0.36
C ILE A 4 29.01 4.31 0.98
N LYS A 5 28.86 5.09 2.07
CA LYS A 5 28.45 4.57 3.36
C LYS A 5 27.02 4.05 3.20
N GLY A 6 26.89 2.73 3.00
CA GLY A 6 25.60 2.09 2.88
C GLY A 6 24.70 2.44 4.07
N HIS A 7 23.60 3.14 3.78
CA HIS A 7 22.51 3.36 4.72
C HIS A 7 21.79 2.02 4.96
N ASN A 8 22.43 1.11 5.68
CA ASN A 8 21.89 -0.19 6.05
C ASN A 8 21.73 -0.29 7.58
N LYS A 9 21.46 0.86 8.23
CA LYS A 9 21.22 0.91 9.67
C LYS A 9 19.79 0.46 9.93
N LYS A 10 19.64 -0.68 10.61
CA LYS A 10 18.37 -1.11 11.19
C LYS A 10 17.92 -0.06 12.21
N GLU A 11 16.74 0.50 12.02
CA GLU A 11 16.12 1.41 12.98
C GLU A 11 15.32 0.62 14.02
N ARG A 12 15.39 1.05 15.28
CA ARG A 12 14.65 0.43 16.38
C ARG A 12 13.34 1.18 16.58
N LEU A 13 12.22 0.51 16.29
CA LEU A 13 10.88 0.98 16.64
C LEU A 13 10.48 0.40 18.01
N SER A 14 9.88 1.24 18.86
CA SER A 14 9.30 0.83 20.14
C SER A 14 7.82 1.21 20.14
N PHE A 15 6.95 0.22 20.28
CA PHE A 15 5.50 0.40 20.29
C PHE A 15 4.87 -0.54 21.30
N PHE A 16 3.66 -0.20 21.73
CA PHE A 16 2.87 -1.02 22.66
C PHE A 16 1.90 -1.89 21.89
N VAL A 17 1.74 -3.14 22.32
CA VAL A 17 0.74 -4.09 21.81
C VAL A 17 0.00 -4.69 22.99
N ASN A 18 -1.23 -5.14 22.75
CA ASN A 18 -1.97 -5.86 23.78
C ASN A 18 -1.32 -7.22 24.08
N ALA A 19 -1.59 -7.75 25.28
CA ALA A 19 -0.99 -9.00 25.74
C ALA A 19 -1.36 -10.19 24.85
N GLU A 20 -2.59 -10.22 24.32
CA GLU A 20 -3.06 -11.29 23.44
C GLU A 20 -2.24 -11.37 22.15
N LEU A 21 -2.03 -10.24 21.48
CA LEU A 21 -1.24 -10.16 20.26
C LEU A 21 0.22 -10.50 20.53
N SER A 22 0.77 -10.00 21.64
CA SER A 22 2.14 -10.35 22.05
C SER A 22 2.30 -11.87 22.23
N ASN A 23 1.35 -12.52 22.92
CA ASN A 23 1.36 -13.97 23.12
C ASN A 23 1.27 -14.75 21.80
N LYS A 24 0.37 -14.33 20.90
CA LYS A 24 0.20 -14.94 19.57
C LYS A 24 1.46 -14.78 18.70
N VAL A 25 2.06 -13.59 18.68
CA VAL A 25 3.28 -13.35 17.88
C VAL A 25 4.45 -14.15 18.44
N ASN A 26 4.56 -14.25 19.77
CA ASN A 26 5.59 -15.08 20.42
C ASN A 26 5.39 -16.58 20.15
N SER A 27 4.16 -17.10 20.13
CA SER A 27 3.92 -18.51 19.81
C SER A 27 4.26 -18.83 18.35
N ILE A 28 3.84 -17.97 17.42
CA ILE A 28 4.19 -18.08 15.99
C ILE A 28 5.71 -18.01 15.81
N SER A 29 6.38 -17.05 16.44
CA SER A 29 7.84 -16.89 16.41
C SER A 29 8.56 -18.19 16.78
N LYS A 30 8.11 -18.87 17.83
CA LYS A 30 8.65 -20.17 18.26
C LYS A 30 8.38 -21.28 17.23
N GLN A 31 7.16 -21.34 16.68
CA GLN A 31 6.77 -22.35 15.70
C GLN A 31 7.58 -22.26 14.40
N ILE A 32 7.75 -21.06 13.86
CA ILE A 32 8.44 -20.85 12.58
C ILE A 32 9.95 -20.60 12.75
N LYS A 33 10.45 -20.56 13.99
CA LYS A 33 11.86 -20.28 14.34
C LYS A 33 12.38 -18.96 13.76
N GLN A 34 11.53 -17.93 13.72
CA GLN A 34 11.92 -16.58 13.29
C GLN A 34 11.73 -15.59 14.44
N PRO A 35 12.60 -14.58 14.61
CA PRO A 35 12.44 -13.60 15.67
C PRO A 35 11.24 -12.69 15.40
N VAL A 36 10.63 -12.21 16.48
CA VAL A 36 9.45 -11.31 16.44
C VAL A 36 9.68 -10.09 15.54
N SER A 37 10.90 -9.55 15.50
CA SER A 37 11.26 -8.41 14.65
C SER A 37 11.10 -8.69 13.14
N GLU A 38 11.36 -9.93 12.70
CA GLU A 38 11.19 -10.31 11.29
C GLU A 38 9.71 -10.50 10.94
N ILE A 39 8.93 -11.03 11.88
CA ILE A 39 7.47 -11.10 11.74
C ILE A 39 6.89 -9.69 11.66
N ALA A 40 7.31 -8.79 12.56
CA ALA A 40 6.89 -7.41 12.56
C ALA A 40 7.26 -6.69 11.25
N ARG A 41 8.48 -6.90 10.74
CA ARG A 41 8.90 -6.29 9.46
C ARG A 41 8.00 -6.74 8.31
N LYS A 42 7.73 -8.03 8.19
CA LYS A 42 6.83 -8.58 7.16
C LYS A 42 5.41 -8.05 7.31
N ALA A 43 4.89 -8.00 8.53
CA ALA A 43 3.55 -7.50 8.80
C ALA A 43 3.41 -6.01 8.42
N ILE A 44 4.40 -5.19 8.78
CA ILE A 44 4.43 -3.77 8.43
C ILE A 44 4.52 -3.60 6.91
N GLN A 45 5.41 -4.34 6.24
CA GLN A 45 5.55 -4.28 4.79
C GLN A 45 4.25 -4.66 4.09
N ASN A 46 3.64 -5.80 4.46
CA ASN A 46 2.38 -6.25 3.88
C ASN A 46 1.25 -5.23 4.10
N TYR A 47 1.23 -4.56 5.25
CA TYR A 47 0.23 -3.52 5.52
C TYR A 47 0.45 -2.27 4.67
N ILE A 48 1.70 -1.85 4.46
CA ILE A 48 2.01 -0.74 3.54
C ILE A 48 1.59 -1.09 2.11
N GLU A 49 1.96 -2.27 1.63
CA GLU A 49 1.60 -2.75 0.28
C GLU A 49 0.07 -2.81 0.09
N LEU A 50 -0.68 -3.20 1.12
CA LEU A 50 -2.14 -3.18 1.09
C LEU A 50 -2.69 -1.75 0.90
N ILE A 51 -2.21 -0.79 1.70
CA ILE A 51 -2.65 0.61 1.62
C ILE A 51 -2.29 1.23 0.27
N GLU A 52 -1.09 0.95 -0.25
CA GLU A 52 -0.67 1.42 -1.58
C GLU A 52 -1.53 0.83 -2.68
N LYS A 53 -1.86 -0.47 -2.59
CA LYS A 53 -2.76 -1.12 -3.54
C LYS A 53 -4.15 -0.49 -3.51
N GLU A 54 -4.75 -0.29 -2.34
CA GLU A 54 -6.06 0.36 -2.20
C GLU A 54 -6.06 1.77 -2.79
N LYS A 55 -4.96 2.52 -2.59
CA LYS A 55 -4.81 3.85 -3.18
C LYS A 55 -4.76 3.79 -4.71
N ILE A 56 -3.96 2.88 -5.29
CA ILE A 56 -3.84 2.72 -6.74
C ILE A 56 -5.19 2.29 -7.34
N GLU A 57 -5.89 1.36 -6.70
CA GLU A 57 -7.22 0.91 -7.17
C GLU A 57 -8.22 2.07 -7.18
N LYS A 58 -8.20 2.93 -6.16
CA LYS A 58 -9.04 4.12 -6.10
C LYS A 58 -8.69 5.15 -7.18
N GLU A 59 -7.41 5.43 -7.38
CA GLU A 59 -6.94 6.34 -8.45
C GLU A 59 -7.33 5.81 -9.84
N LEU A 60 -7.29 4.49 -10.03
CA LEU A 60 -7.70 3.83 -11.26
C LEU A 60 -9.22 3.97 -11.48
N GLU A 61 -10.03 3.75 -10.45
CA GLU A 61 -11.49 3.91 -10.50
C GLU A 61 -11.88 5.37 -10.82
N ASP A 62 -11.27 6.33 -10.13
CA ASP A 62 -11.49 7.75 -10.37
C ASP A 62 -11.06 8.14 -11.80
N GLY A 63 -9.94 7.61 -12.27
CA GLY A 63 -9.46 7.81 -13.65
C GLY A 63 -10.40 7.22 -14.70
N TYR A 64 -10.90 6.00 -14.50
CA TYR A 64 -11.88 5.39 -15.40
C TYR A 64 -13.18 6.19 -15.46
N LYS A 65 -13.66 6.67 -14.32
CA LYS A 65 -14.88 7.49 -14.25
C LYS A 65 -14.70 8.82 -14.97
N ALA A 66 -13.57 9.50 -14.74
CA ALA A 66 -13.26 10.74 -15.42
C ALA A 66 -13.15 10.55 -16.94
N ASN A 67 -12.54 9.44 -17.39
CA ASN A 67 -12.41 9.13 -18.81
C ASN A 67 -13.77 8.83 -19.46
N TYR A 68 -14.62 8.06 -18.78
CA TYR A 68 -15.99 7.81 -19.23
C TYR A 68 -16.79 9.12 -19.36
N ASP A 69 -16.72 9.99 -18.34
CA ASP A 69 -17.40 11.28 -18.36
C ASP A 69 -16.88 12.19 -19.48
N TYR A 70 -15.57 12.18 -19.75
CA TYR A 70 -14.97 12.92 -20.86
C TYR A 70 -15.51 12.46 -22.21
N TYR A 71 -15.47 11.15 -22.49
CA TYR A 71 -15.96 10.62 -23.76
C TYR A 71 -17.47 10.78 -23.94
N ARG A 72 -18.25 10.65 -22.87
CA ARG A 72 -19.69 10.92 -22.91
C ARG A 72 -19.99 12.36 -23.29
N LYS A 73 -19.34 13.33 -22.63
CA LYS A 73 -19.51 14.75 -22.95
C LYS A 73 -19.07 15.08 -24.37
N ALA A 74 -17.91 14.55 -24.78
CA ALA A 74 -17.44 14.74 -26.15
C ALA A 74 -18.48 14.22 -27.16
N GLN A 75 -19.04 13.02 -26.92
CA GLN A 75 -20.07 12.48 -27.82
C GLN A 75 -21.34 13.34 -27.86
N GLU A 76 -21.80 13.84 -26.71
CA GLU A 76 -22.94 14.78 -26.66
C GLU A 76 -22.65 16.09 -27.42
N GLU A 77 -21.42 16.61 -27.34
CA GLU A 77 -20.99 17.79 -28.10
C GLU A 77 -20.95 17.51 -29.61
N TRP A 78 -20.44 16.36 -30.03
CA TRP A 78 -20.43 15.94 -31.44
C TRP A 78 -21.85 15.73 -31.99
N GLU A 79 -22.73 15.07 -31.24
CA GLU A 79 -24.14 14.84 -31.65
C GLU A 79 -24.95 16.13 -31.75
N ASN A 80 -24.57 17.18 -31.03
CA ASN A 80 -25.20 18.50 -31.13
C ASN A 80 -24.59 19.34 -32.25
N ALA A 81 -23.28 19.22 -32.51
CA ALA A 81 -22.62 19.89 -33.63
C ALA A 81 -23.10 19.37 -35.01
N ASP A 82 -23.56 18.11 -35.08
CA ASP A 82 -24.15 17.52 -36.30
C ASP A 82 -25.62 17.96 -36.52
N LYS A 83 -26.23 18.71 -35.58
CA LYS A 83 -27.62 19.18 -35.63
C LYS A 83 -27.77 20.69 -35.90
N GLU A 84 -26.68 21.45 -35.97
CA GLU A 84 -26.64 22.85 -36.47
C GLU A 84 -26.33 22.89 -37.97
#